data_AF-A0AA38TIY4-F1
#
_entry.id   AF-A0AA38TIY4-F1
#
_cell.length_a   1.000
_cell.length_b   1.000
_cell.length_c   1.000
_cell.angle_alpha   90.00
_cell.angle_beta   90.00
_cell.angle_gamma   90.00
#
_symmetry.space_group_name_H-M   'P 1'
#
loop_
_entity.id
_entity.type
_entity.pdbx_description
1 polymer ?
#
loop_
_entity_poly.entity_id
_entity_poly.type
_entity_poly.pdbx_seq_one_letter_code
_entity_poly.pdbx_strand_id
1 'polypeptide(L)'
;MSYDIEQPAITEFRLQITSMLFLSSAISSTSLMDQSTAEQTRSSPDPDPDYYKNKLQHKIIIISSGLRRAGSTRDMFQTQARTERYDDTKAFNECKMVRGTSVSDHVMKMKRHMDHLERLGHPVPLQLATDTILNSLSEDYKPFCDQLQHE
;
A
#
# COMPACT_ATOMS: atom_id res chain seq x y z
N MET A 1 -38.93 9.72 -30.77
CA MET A 1 -37.89 8.68 -30.64
C MET A 1 -36.64 9.23 -31.28
N SER A 2 -35.76 9.84 -30.49
CA SER A 2 -34.37 9.92 -30.89
C SER A 2 -33.80 8.51 -30.82
N TYR A 3 -32.94 8.14 -31.76
CA TYR A 3 -32.01 7.06 -31.54
C TYR A 3 -30.75 7.73 -31.02
N ASP A 4 -30.38 7.41 -29.78
CA ASP A 4 -29.17 7.94 -29.17
C ASP A 4 -27.98 7.36 -29.92
N ILE A 5 -27.29 8.23 -30.66
CA ILE A 5 -26.02 7.90 -31.31
C ILE A 5 -24.95 8.06 -30.24
N GLU A 6 -24.83 7.06 -29.35
CA GLU A 6 -23.64 6.90 -28.50
C GLU A 6 -22.42 7.04 -29.40
N GLN A 7 -21.51 7.95 -29.06
CA GLN A 7 -20.34 8.16 -29.89
C GLN A 7 -19.36 7.02 -29.63
N PRO A 8 -19.02 6.16 -30.61
CA PRO A 8 -18.21 4.98 -30.34
C PRO A 8 -16.81 5.33 -29.78
N ALA A 9 -16.29 6.53 -30.07
CA ALA A 9 -15.05 7.05 -29.50
C ALA A 9 -15.08 7.21 -27.97
N ILE A 10 -16.26 7.46 -27.37
CA ILE A 10 -16.46 7.66 -25.94
C ILE A 10 -16.40 6.30 -25.22
N THR A 11 -17.18 5.33 -25.70
CA THR A 11 -17.21 3.95 -25.19
C THR A 11 -15.83 3.28 -25.31
N GLU A 12 -15.18 3.43 -26.46
CA GLU A 12 -13.81 2.93 -26.70
C GLU A 12 -12.79 3.54 -25.74
N PHE A 13 -12.85 4.84 -25.45
CA PHE A 13 -11.94 5.48 -24.48
C PHE A 13 -12.13 4.92 -23.06
N ARG A 14 -13.38 4.69 -22.63
CA ARG A 14 -13.69 4.07 -21.33
C ARG A 14 -13.23 2.61 -21.26
N LEU A 15 -13.37 1.86 -22.36
CA LEU A 15 -12.86 0.49 -22.50
C LEU A 15 -11.32 0.44 -22.51
N GLN A 16 -10.65 1.40 -23.15
CA GLN A 16 -9.19 1.50 -23.18
C GLN A 16 -8.60 1.76 -21.78
N ILE A 17 -9.20 2.69 -21.02
CA ILE A 17 -8.82 2.92 -19.61
C ILE A 17 -9.03 1.66 -18.77
N THR A 18 -10.20 1.01 -18.92
CA THR A 18 -10.51 -0.25 -18.22
C THR A 18 -9.49 -1.35 -18.53
N SER A 19 -9.13 -1.53 -19.81
CA SER A 19 -8.16 -2.54 -20.26
C SER A 19 -6.77 -2.36 -19.61
N MET A 20 -6.29 -1.12 -19.52
CA MET A 20 -4.99 -0.81 -18.89
C MET A 20 -4.91 -1.20 -17.40
N LEU A 21 -6.04 -1.34 -16.70
CA LEU A 21 -6.06 -1.70 -15.29
C LEU A 21 -5.86 -3.22 -15.04
N PHE A 22 -6.08 -4.10 -16.02
CA PHE A 22 -6.07 -5.56 -15.82
C PHE A 22 -4.71 -6.27 -16.06
N LEU A 23 -3.75 -5.65 -16.75
CA LEU A 23 -2.62 -6.36 -17.38
C LEU A 23 -1.33 -6.48 -16.52
N SER A 24 -1.40 -6.70 -15.20
CA SER A 24 -0.17 -6.63 -14.34
C SER A 24 -0.11 -7.53 -13.10
N SER A 25 -0.86 -8.64 -13.04
CA SER A 25 -1.01 -9.46 -11.82
C SER A 25 0.05 -10.56 -11.59
N ALA A 26 1.14 -10.61 -12.37
CA ALA A 26 2.15 -11.67 -12.29
C ALA A 26 3.40 -11.30 -11.47
N ILE A 27 3.94 -12.29 -10.75
CA ILE A 27 5.17 -12.32 -9.93
C ILE A 27 5.01 -11.85 -8.47
N SER A 28 5.11 -12.82 -7.54
CA SER A 28 5.32 -12.62 -6.11
C SER A 28 5.97 -13.87 -5.46
N SER A 29 6.77 -13.64 -4.42
CA SER A 29 7.12 -14.56 -3.32
C SER A 29 7.99 -15.82 -3.54
N THR A 30 9.29 -15.69 -3.19
CA THR A 30 10.12 -16.65 -2.41
C THR A 30 11.21 -15.83 -1.68
N SER A 31 11.79 -16.15 -0.52
CA SER A 31 11.69 -17.30 0.39
C SER A 31 11.87 -16.86 1.87
N LEU A 32 11.82 -17.78 2.83
CA LEU A 32 11.97 -17.53 4.29
C LEU A 32 12.81 -18.66 4.96
N MET A 33 13.36 -18.40 6.17
CA MET A 33 14.17 -19.31 7.03
C MET A 33 15.57 -19.66 6.46
N ASP A 34 16.57 -20.19 7.19
CA ASP A 34 16.73 -20.65 8.60
C ASP A 34 18.25 -20.60 8.97
N GLN A 35 18.86 -20.96 10.13
CA GLN A 35 18.48 -21.51 11.45
C GLN A 35 19.61 -21.20 12.48
N SER A 36 19.44 -21.61 13.76
CA SER A 36 20.48 -21.91 14.77
C SER A 36 21.06 -20.70 15.55
N THR A 37 21.13 -20.64 16.90
CA THR A 37 21.33 -21.60 18.02
C THR A 37 22.80 -21.88 18.37
N ALA A 38 23.21 -21.45 19.57
CA ALA A 38 24.40 -21.92 20.30
C ALA A 38 24.32 -21.52 21.80
N GLU A 39 24.00 -22.46 22.69
CA GLU A 39 24.29 -22.32 24.12
C GLU A 39 25.73 -22.78 24.41
N GLN A 40 26.43 -22.11 25.33
CA GLN A 40 27.73 -22.55 25.82
C GLN A 40 27.84 -22.37 27.34
N THR A 41 27.51 -23.43 28.08
CA THR A 41 27.70 -23.49 29.54
C THR A 41 29.17 -23.55 29.92
N ARG A 42 29.60 -22.70 30.86
CA ARG A 42 30.86 -22.83 31.61
C ARG A 42 30.62 -22.62 33.11
N SER A 43 31.50 -23.21 33.92
CA SER A 43 31.38 -23.40 35.38
C SER A 43 31.30 -22.10 36.18
N SER A 44 30.48 -22.09 37.24
CA SER A 44 30.38 -20.98 38.20
C SER A 44 31.43 -21.11 39.31
N PRO A 45 32.11 -20.01 39.71
CA PRO A 45 32.73 -19.88 41.02
C PRO A 45 31.67 -19.73 42.12
N ASP A 46 32.09 -19.85 43.39
CA ASP A 46 31.23 -19.58 44.54
C ASP A 46 30.79 -18.10 44.59
N PRO A 47 29.48 -17.83 44.70
CA PRO A 47 28.94 -16.48 44.63
C PRO A 47 28.86 -15.76 45.99
N ASP A 48 29.52 -14.62 46.04
CA ASP A 48 29.25 -13.51 46.97
C ASP A 48 27.73 -13.27 47.14
N PRO A 49 27.20 -13.00 48.35
CA PRO A 49 25.79 -12.60 48.53
C PRO A 49 25.34 -11.46 47.59
N ASP A 50 26.19 -10.47 47.35
CA ASP A 50 25.93 -9.39 46.40
C ASP A 50 26.09 -9.83 44.93
N TYR A 51 26.74 -10.95 44.61
CA TYR A 51 26.71 -11.53 43.25
C TYR A 51 25.29 -11.95 42.85
N TYR A 52 24.56 -12.65 43.71
CA TYR A 52 23.17 -13.03 43.42
C TYR A 52 22.27 -11.80 43.26
N LYS A 53 22.40 -10.84 44.18
CA LYS A 53 21.67 -9.58 44.18
C LYS A 53 21.97 -8.75 42.91
N ASN A 54 23.24 -8.58 42.55
CA ASN A 54 23.64 -7.86 41.34
C ASN A 54 23.27 -8.63 40.06
N LYS A 55 23.30 -9.96 40.05
CA LYS A 55 22.82 -10.79 38.92
C LYS A 55 21.29 -10.74 38.78
N LEU A 56 20.55 -10.61 39.88
CA LEU A 56 19.11 -10.30 39.87
C LEU A 56 18.83 -8.89 39.38
N GLN A 57 19.50 -7.87 39.94
CA GLN A 57 19.36 -6.47 39.50
C GLN A 57 19.73 -6.30 38.02
N HIS A 58 20.84 -6.88 37.57
CA HIS A 58 21.25 -6.82 36.16
C HIS A 58 20.24 -7.55 35.25
N LYS A 59 19.69 -8.71 35.65
CA LYS A 59 18.57 -9.35 34.95
C LYS A 59 17.33 -8.45 34.90
N ILE A 60 16.93 -7.84 36.02
CA ILE A 60 15.78 -6.92 36.11
C ILE A 60 16.00 -5.69 35.22
N ILE A 61 17.20 -5.12 35.20
CA ILE A 61 17.57 -3.97 34.36
C ILE A 61 17.58 -4.37 32.88
N ILE A 62 18.12 -5.53 32.51
CA ILE A 62 18.08 -6.05 31.13
C ILE A 62 16.62 -6.28 30.70
N ILE A 63 15.79 -6.94 31.52
CA ILE A 63 14.39 -7.19 31.22
C ILE A 63 13.61 -5.86 31.09
N SER A 64 13.79 -4.92 32.00
CA SER A 64 13.14 -3.61 31.98
C SER A 64 13.60 -2.74 30.81
N SER A 65 14.86 -2.88 30.37
CA SER A 65 15.42 -2.12 29.25
C SER A 65 15.10 -2.74 27.88
N GLY A 66 14.87 -4.06 27.83
CA GLY A 66 14.26 -4.76 26.69
C GLY A 66 12.74 -4.51 26.59
N LEU A 67 12.03 -4.35 27.71
CA LEU A 67 10.60 -4.00 27.78
C LEU A 67 10.33 -2.50 27.48
N ARG A 68 11.26 -1.79 26.84
CA ARG A 68 11.06 -0.39 26.44
C ARG A 68 10.20 -0.27 25.19
N ARG A 69 8.88 -0.27 25.39
CA ARG A 69 7.86 0.15 24.40
C ARG A 69 8.05 -0.46 23.01
N ALA A 70 8.24 -1.77 22.96
CA ALA A 70 7.48 -2.51 21.96
C ALA A 70 5.99 -2.34 22.30
N GLY A 71 5.27 -1.54 21.50
CA GLY A 71 3.88 -1.91 21.24
C GLY A 71 3.87 -3.31 20.61
N SER A 72 2.76 -4.05 20.63
CA SER A 72 2.77 -5.38 20.01
C SER A 72 3.23 -5.21 18.56
N THR A 73 4.08 -6.11 18.05
CA THR A 73 4.57 -6.02 16.66
C THR A 73 3.38 -5.96 15.70
N ARG A 74 2.30 -6.67 16.04
CA ARG A 74 0.99 -6.59 15.38
C ARG A 74 0.40 -5.18 15.36
N ASP A 75 0.45 -4.43 16.46
CA ASP A 75 -0.08 -3.07 16.56
C ASP A 75 0.78 -2.08 15.74
N MET A 76 2.10 -2.30 15.71
CA MET A 76 3.03 -1.54 14.86
C MET A 76 2.76 -1.80 13.37
N PHE A 77 2.66 -3.06 12.94
CA PHE A 77 2.30 -3.41 11.56
C PHE A 77 0.91 -2.90 11.17
N GLN A 78 -0.08 -2.98 12.07
CA GLN A 78 -1.43 -2.46 11.82
C GLN A 78 -1.45 -0.92 11.73
N THR A 79 -0.61 -0.24 12.49
CA THR A 79 -0.44 1.22 12.40
C THR A 79 0.25 1.60 11.08
N GLN A 80 1.31 0.89 10.68
CA GLN A 80 2.01 1.10 9.42
C GLN A 80 1.07 0.89 8.21
N ALA A 81 0.39 -0.25 8.12
CA ALA A 81 -0.55 -0.53 7.03
C ALA A 81 -1.72 0.47 6.98
N ARG A 82 -2.14 1.03 8.12
CA ARG A 82 -3.15 2.10 8.18
C ARG A 82 -2.62 3.42 7.60
N THR A 83 -1.35 3.76 7.85
CA THR A 83 -0.69 4.95 7.30
C THR A 83 -0.44 4.79 5.81
N GLU A 84 0.16 3.68 5.36
CA GLU A 84 0.40 3.37 3.95
C GLU A 84 -0.91 3.44 3.13
N ARG A 85 -1.98 2.80 3.62
CA ARG A 85 -3.31 2.88 3.00
C ARG A 85 -3.84 4.31 2.94
N TYR A 86 -3.61 5.14 3.95
CA TYR A 86 -4.02 6.54 3.93
C TYR A 86 -3.24 7.34 2.89
N ASP A 87 -1.92 7.17 2.84
CA ASP A 87 -1.04 7.89 1.92
C ASP A 87 -1.30 7.51 0.46
N ASP A 88 -1.54 6.23 0.14
CA ASP A 88 -1.96 5.81 -1.20
C ASP A 88 -3.39 6.23 -1.56
N THR A 89 -4.33 6.18 -0.62
CA THR A 89 -5.69 6.73 -0.85
C THR A 89 -5.62 8.22 -1.15
N LYS A 90 -4.78 8.96 -0.43
CA LYS A 90 -4.54 10.39 -0.66
C LYS A 90 -3.88 10.62 -2.01
N ALA A 91 -2.77 9.94 -2.29
CA ALA A 91 -2.03 10.09 -3.55
C ALA A 91 -2.86 9.72 -4.78
N PHE A 92 -3.73 8.70 -4.69
CA PHE A 92 -4.67 8.34 -5.74
C PHE A 92 -5.66 9.47 -6.07
N ASN A 93 -6.27 10.09 -5.05
CA ASN A 93 -7.26 11.16 -5.24
C ASN A 93 -6.63 12.53 -5.59
N GLU A 94 -5.44 12.81 -5.08
CA GLU A 94 -4.68 14.05 -5.34
C GLU A 94 -3.87 14.00 -6.65
N CYS A 95 -3.67 12.82 -7.25
CA CYS A 95 -3.00 12.71 -8.55
C CYS A 95 -3.81 13.47 -9.62
N LYS A 96 -3.16 14.39 -10.33
CA LYS A 96 -3.71 15.10 -11.51
C LYS A 96 -2.73 15.02 -12.67
N MET A 97 -3.26 14.93 -13.88
CA MET A 97 -2.47 14.80 -15.10
C MET A 97 -1.82 16.12 -15.47
N VAL A 98 -0.51 16.10 -15.74
CA VAL A 98 0.24 17.28 -16.18
C VAL A 98 -0.05 17.52 -17.67
N ARG A 99 -0.33 18.77 -18.06
CA ARG A 99 -0.51 19.15 -19.47
C ARG A 99 0.69 18.69 -20.30
N GLY A 100 0.43 17.94 -21.38
CA GLY A 100 1.46 17.37 -22.26
C GLY A 100 2.00 15.99 -21.88
N THR A 101 1.60 15.40 -20.75
CA THR A 101 1.87 13.96 -20.47
C THR A 101 0.83 13.06 -21.15
N SER A 102 1.18 11.80 -21.45
CA SER A 102 0.22 10.87 -22.05
C SER A 102 -0.81 10.37 -21.03
N VAL A 103 -2.03 10.11 -21.49
CA VAL A 103 -3.08 9.52 -20.66
C VAL A 103 -2.65 8.14 -20.13
N SER A 104 -1.90 7.36 -20.92
CA SER A 104 -1.42 6.03 -20.51
C SER A 104 -0.44 6.10 -19.34
N ASP A 105 0.54 7.03 -19.37
CA ASP A 105 1.49 7.23 -18.26
C ASP A 105 0.77 7.61 -16.96
N HIS A 106 -0.25 8.47 -17.08
CA HIS A 106 -1.06 8.94 -15.96
C HIS A 106 -1.96 7.84 -15.38
N VAL A 107 -2.62 7.06 -16.24
CA VAL A 107 -3.40 5.87 -15.83
C VAL A 107 -2.49 4.85 -15.12
N MET A 108 -1.30 4.56 -15.67
CA MET A 108 -0.35 3.64 -15.04
C MET A 108 0.21 4.15 -13.71
N LYS A 109 0.36 5.48 -13.55
CA LYS A 109 0.71 6.11 -12.27
C LYS A 109 -0.41 5.93 -11.23
N MET A 110 -1.68 6.12 -11.61
CA MET A 110 -2.81 5.94 -10.70
C MET A 110 -3.06 4.46 -10.36
N LYS A 111 -2.91 3.57 -11.36
CA LYS A 111 -2.95 2.11 -11.19
C LYS A 111 -1.97 1.65 -10.11
N ARG A 112 -0.75 2.21 -10.05
CA ARG A 112 0.24 1.86 -9.00
C ARG A 112 -0.31 2.04 -7.58
N HIS A 113 -1.08 3.09 -7.32
CA HIS A 113 -1.70 3.32 -6.01
C HIS A 113 -2.86 2.33 -5.76
N MET A 114 -3.66 2.03 -6.78
CA MET A 114 -4.70 0.98 -6.70
C MET A 114 -4.12 -0.40 -6.39
N ASP A 115 -3.05 -0.79 -7.10
CA ASP A 115 -2.33 -2.06 -6.92
C ASP A 115 -1.74 -2.17 -5.50
N HIS A 116 -1.34 -1.05 -4.89
CA HIS A 116 -0.85 -1.05 -3.51
C HIS A 116 -1.99 -1.12 -2.49
N LEU A 117 -3.10 -0.40 -2.71
CA LEU A 117 -4.31 -0.50 -1.89
C LEU A 117 -4.90 -1.92 -1.92
N GLU A 118 -4.90 -2.59 -3.08
CA GLU A 118 -5.30 -4.01 -3.21
C GLU A 118 -4.40 -4.93 -2.38
N ARG A 119 -3.07 -4.77 -2.44
CA ARG A 119 -2.11 -5.53 -1.61
C ARG A 119 -2.31 -5.30 -0.11
N LEU A 120 -2.74 -4.11 0.29
CA LEU A 120 -3.13 -3.76 1.66
C LEU A 120 -4.54 -4.28 2.03
N GLY A 121 -5.22 -5.05 1.17
CA GLY A 121 -6.54 -5.63 1.41
C GLY A 121 -7.71 -4.68 1.16
N HIS A 122 -7.50 -3.59 0.43
CA HIS A 122 -8.48 -2.52 0.19
C HIS A 122 -8.63 -2.22 -1.32
N PRO A 123 -9.08 -3.18 -2.15
CA PRO A 123 -9.24 -2.98 -3.59
C PRO A 123 -10.22 -1.84 -3.90
N VAL A 124 -9.84 -0.98 -4.85
CA VAL A 124 -10.70 0.11 -5.34
C VAL A 124 -11.69 -0.43 -6.38
N PRO A 125 -13.01 -0.25 -6.23
CA PRO A 125 -13.99 -0.68 -7.23
C PRO A 125 -13.72 -0.08 -8.61
N LEU A 126 -13.82 -0.89 -9.68
CA LEU A 126 -13.44 -0.49 -11.05
C LEU A 126 -14.16 0.77 -11.56
N GLN A 127 -15.45 0.95 -11.23
CA GLN A 127 -16.21 2.16 -11.56
C GLN A 127 -15.60 3.40 -10.88
N LEU A 128 -15.48 3.38 -9.55
CA LEU A 128 -14.85 4.45 -8.76
C LEU A 128 -13.40 4.73 -9.22
N ALA A 129 -12.65 3.70 -9.60
CA ALA A 129 -11.32 3.86 -10.15
C ALA A 129 -11.34 4.64 -11.49
N THR A 130 -12.20 4.22 -12.42
CA THR A 130 -12.39 4.87 -13.72
C THR A 130 -12.86 6.31 -13.56
N ASP A 131 -13.82 6.56 -12.69
CA ASP A 131 -14.39 7.89 -12.51
C ASP A 131 -13.40 8.84 -11.80
N THR A 132 -12.59 8.37 -10.83
CA THR A 132 -11.49 9.17 -10.26
C THR A 132 -10.37 9.41 -11.28
N ILE A 133 -10.08 8.45 -12.17
CA ILE A 133 -9.16 8.65 -13.30
C ILE A 133 -9.69 9.74 -14.24
N LEU A 134 -10.95 9.70 -14.67
CA LEU A 134 -11.56 10.72 -15.53
C LEU A 134 -11.55 12.10 -14.87
N ASN A 135 -11.89 12.18 -13.57
CA ASN A 135 -11.82 13.39 -12.74
C ASN A 135 -10.39 13.85 -12.39
N SER A 136 -9.36 13.21 -12.94
CA SER A 136 -7.94 13.57 -12.76
C SER A 136 -7.22 13.97 -14.05
N LEU A 137 -7.85 13.80 -15.21
CA LEU A 137 -7.30 14.22 -16.49
C LEU A 137 -7.16 15.74 -16.57
N SER A 138 -6.30 16.20 -17.48
CA SER A 138 -6.08 17.62 -17.73
C SER A 138 -7.31 18.24 -18.43
N GLU A 139 -7.45 19.56 -18.34
CA GLU A 139 -8.62 20.29 -18.83
C GLU A 139 -8.89 20.11 -20.32
N ASP A 140 -7.83 19.80 -21.08
CA ASP A 140 -7.85 19.51 -22.51
C ASP A 140 -8.73 18.27 -22.85
N TYR A 141 -9.05 17.44 -21.84
CA TYR A 141 -9.88 16.23 -21.93
C TYR A 141 -11.27 16.38 -21.30
N LYS A 142 -11.58 17.51 -20.63
CA LYS A 142 -12.90 17.75 -20.00
C LYS A 142 -14.09 17.50 -20.93
N PRO A 143 -14.10 17.93 -22.20
CA PRO A 143 -15.24 17.69 -23.09
C PRO A 143 -15.60 16.21 -23.27
N PHE A 144 -14.64 15.29 -23.15
CA PHE A 144 -14.88 13.85 -23.17
C PHE A 144 -15.35 13.33 -21.80
N CYS A 145 -14.75 13.83 -20.70
CA CYS A 145 -15.17 13.47 -19.33
C CYS A 145 -16.61 13.92 -19.01
N ASP A 146 -17.01 15.11 -19.44
CA ASP A 146 -18.35 15.67 -19.20
C ASP A 146 -19.42 14.87 -19.96
N GLN A 147 -19.09 14.34 -21.14
CA GLN A 147 -19.98 13.45 -21.92
C GLN A 147 -20.09 12.06 -21.25
N LEU A 148 -18.98 11.50 -20.74
CA LEU A 148 -18.91 10.23 -20.01
C LEU A 148 -19.69 10.19 -18.68
N GLN A 149 -20.18 11.33 -18.19
CA GLN A 149 -20.98 11.47 -16.97
C GLN A 149 -22.49 11.67 -17.25
N HIS A 150 -22.90 11.64 -18.53
CA HIS A 150 -24.30 11.76 -18.95
C HIS A 150 -24.84 10.51 -19.69
N GLU A 151 -24.04 9.44 -19.75
CA GLU A 151 -24.42 8.06 -20.10
C GLU A 151 -24.74 7.24 -18.83
#